data_AF-A0A1F3LMS4-F1
#
_entry.id   AF-A0A1F3LMS4-F1
#
_cell.length_a   1.000
_cell.length_b   1.000
_cell.length_c   1.000
_cell.angle_alpha   90.00
_cell.angle_beta   90.00
_cell.angle_gamma   90.00
#
_symmetry.space_group_name_H-M   'P 1'
#
loop_
_entity.id
_entity.type
_entity.pdbx_description
1 polymer ?
#
loop_
_entity_poly.entity_id
_entity_poly.type
_entity_poly.pdbx_seq_one_letter_code
_entity_poly.pdbx_strand_id
1 'polypeptide(L)' 'MRIVLFTNKQTGEVECFTSLKPFFDKYPLFKENEDNINTYLSRKKQAFETEEIKVQRLEVQRSL' A
#
# COMPACT_ATOMS: atom_id res chain seq x y z
N MET A 1 -13.56 6.80 2.36
CA MET A 1 -13.32 5.36 2.11
C MET A 1 -11.82 5.20 1.93
N ARG A 2 -11.15 4.36 2.72
CA ARG A 2 -9.71 4.19 2.58
C ARG A 2 -9.37 3.13 1.56
N ILE A 3 -8.43 3.44 0.68
CA ILE A 3 -7.80 2.47 -0.21
C ILE A 3 -6.31 2.36 0.13
N VAL A 4 -5.70 1.26 -0.30
CA VAL A 4 -4.25 1.11 -0.36
C VAL A 4 -3.83 1.33 -1.81
N LEU A 5 -3.01 2.34 -2.04
CA LEU A 5 -2.37 2.59 -3.32
C LEU A 5 -0.97 1.95 -3.29
N PHE A 6 -0.75 1.03 -4.21
CA PHE A 6 0.54 0.41 -4.49
C PHE A 6 1.14 1.05 -5.73
N THR A 7 2.44 1.32 -5.69
CA THR A 7 3.23 1.76 -6.82
C THR A 7 4.50 0.93 -6.90
N ASN A 8 4.66 0.20 -8.00
CA ASN A 8 5.91 -0.43 -8.36
C ASN A 8 6.82 0.62 -9.01
N LYS A 9 7.94 0.95 -8.39
CA LYS A 9 8.86 1.97 -8.87
C LYS A 9 9.77 1.48 -10.00
N GLN A 10 9.94 0.16 -10.12
CA GLN A 10 10.75 -0.43 -11.19
C GLN A 10 9.99 -0.45 -12.51
N THR A 11 8.69 -0.77 -12.48
CA THR A 11 7.86 -0.87 -13.69
C THR A 11 7.01 0.38 -13.94
N GLY A 12 6.81 1.22 -12.93
CA GLY A 12 5.87 2.34 -12.97
C GLY A 12 4.40 1.91 -12.80
N GLU A 13 4.13 0.62 -12.57
CA GLU A 13 2.78 0.11 -12.40
C GLU A 13 2.13 0.62 -11.11
N VAL A 14 0.85 0.98 -11.19
CA VAL A 14 0.07 1.48 -10.07
C VAL A 14 -1.19 0.66 -9.92
N GLU A 15 -1.46 0.21 -8.69
CA GLU A 15 -2.64 -0.56 -8.36
C GLU A 15 -3.32 -0.10 -7.08
N CYS A 16 -4.64 -0.27 -7.04
CA CYS A 16 -5.46 0.10 -5.91
C CYS A 16 -6.08 -1.15 -5.27
N PHE A 17 -5.96 -1.24 -3.95
CA PHE A 17 -6.54 -2.31 -3.15
C PHE A 17 -7.50 -1.74 -2.11
N THR A 18 -8.54 -2.50 -1.76
CA THR A 18 -9.50 -2.09 -0.72
C THR A 18 -8.91 -2.21 0.69
N SER A 19 -7.89 -3.04 0.89
CA SER A 19 -7.17 -3.20 2.15
C SER A 19 -5.79 -3.84 1.91
N LEU A 20 -5.01 -4.03 2.97
CA LEU A 20 -3.69 -4.68 2.88
C LEU A 20 -3.76 -6.18 2.60
N LYS A 21 -4.85 -6.86 2.98
CA LYS A 21 -5.01 -8.29 2.73
C LYS A 21 -4.89 -8.66 1.23
N PRO A 22 -5.72 -8.11 0.32
CA PRO A 22 -5.61 -8.42 -1.10
C PRO A 22 -4.29 -7.95 -1.73
N PHE A 23 -3.64 -6.93 -1.14
CA PHE A 23 -2.28 -6.53 -1.55
C PHE A 23 -1.27 -7.65 -1.25
N PHE A 24 -1.24 -8.19 -0.03
CA PHE A 24 -0.32 -9.29 0.32
C PHE A 24 -0.69 -10.61 -0.35
N ASP A 25 -1.97 -10.86 -0.62
CA ASP A 25 -2.41 -12.05 -1.36
C ASP A 25 -1.88 -12.02 -2.82
N LYS A 26 -1.81 -10.85 -3.46
CA LYS A 26 -1.25 -10.68 -4.82
C LYS A 26 0.28 -10.61 -4.82
N TYR A 27 0.88 -9.96 -3.82
CA TYR A 27 2.31 -9.73 -3.70
C TYR A 27 2.90 -10.38 -2.44
N PRO A 28 2.97 -11.73 -2.37
CA PRO A 28 3.41 -12.45 -1.18
C PRO A 28 4.87 -12.16 -0.80
N LEU A 29 5.70 -11.75 -1.76
CA LEU A 29 7.09 -11.30 -1.53
C LEU A 29 7.20 -10.12 -0.55
N PHE A 30 6.18 -9.26 -0.44
CA PHE A 30 6.20 -8.15 0.53
C PHE A 30 5.63 -8.50 1.90
N LYS A 31 5.20 -9.76 2.10
CA LYS A 31 4.64 -10.22 3.37
C LYS A 31 5.69 -10.25 4.49
N GLU A 32 6.96 -10.41 4.14
CA GLU A 32 8.08 -10.30 5.09
C GLU A 32 8.17 -8.91 5.73
N ASN A 33 7.64 -7.88 5.06
CA ASN A 33 7.58 -6.52 5.57
C ASN A 33 6.20 -6.15 6.15
N GLU A 34 5.30 -7.11 6.36
CA GLU A 34 3.91 -6.86 6.75
C GLU A 34 3.80 -5.99 8.02
N ASP A 35 4.57 -6.28 9.07
CA ASP A 35 4.56 -5.51 10.32
C ASP A 35 5.06 -4.08 10.13
N ASN A 36 6.09 -3.90 9.30
CA ASN A 36 6.64 -2.58 8.98
C ASN A 36 5.64 -1.76 8.16
N ILE A 37 5.07 -2.36 7.12
CA ILE A 37 4.02 -1.75 6.29
C ILE A 37 2.83 -1.35 7.17
N ASN A 38 2.35 -2.25 8.03
CA ASN A 38 1.27 -1.95 8.96
C ASN A 38 1.61 -0.80 9.92
N THR A 39 2.82 -0.77 10.45
CA THR A 39 3.29 0.29 11.35
C THR A 39 3.35 1.64 10.65
N TYR A 40 3.93 1.71 9.45
CA TYR A 40 4.00 2.95 8.68
C TYR A 40 2.60 3.46 8.32
N LEU A 41 1.76 2.60 7.76
CA LEU A 41 0.45 3.01 7.25
C LEU A 41 -0.58 3.31 8.34
N SER A 42 -0.58 2.54 9.44
CA SER A 42 -1.64 2.62 10.46
C SER A 42 -1.22 3.45 11.67
N ARG A 43 0.03 3.31 12.14
CA ARG A 43 0.52 4.01 13.33
C ARG A 43 1.15 5.35 12.98
N LYS A 44 2.10 5.36 12.05
CA LYS A 44 2.79 6.59 11.61
C LYS A 44 1.96 7.43 10.65
N LYS A 45 0.95 6.82 10.00
CA LYS A 45 0.13 7.44 8.95
C LYS A 45 0.98 8.00 7.79
N GLN A 46 2.05 7.27 7.46
CA GLN A 46 3.01 7.61 6.41
C GLN A 46 3.06 6.49 5.38
N ALA A 47 3.43 6.83 4.14
CA ALA A 47 3.71 5.83 3.13
C ALA A 47 4.88 4.93 3.58
N PHE A 48 4.77 3.64 3.31
CA PHE A 48 5.92 2.73 3.34
C PHE A 48 6.59 2.80 1.96
N GLU A 49 7.87 3.12 1.93
CA GLU A 49 8.59 3.40 0.68
C GLU A 49 9.98 2.78 0.73
N THR A 50 10.30 1.98 -0.28
CA THR A 50 11.62 1.40 -0.53
C THR A 50 12.12 1.84 -1.90
N GLU A 51 13.28 1.33 -2.35
CA GLU A 51 13.75 1.55 -3.73
C GLU A 51 12.82 0.91 -4.76
N GLU A 52 12.18 -0.21 -4.42
CA GLU A 52 11.37 -1.00 -5.35
C GLU A 52 9.90 -0.58 -5.36
N ILE A 53 9.35 -0.22 -4.19
CA ILE A 53 7.90 -0.03 -4.05
C ILE A 53 7.54 1.18 -3.19
N LYS A 54 6.30 1.62 -3.37
CA LYS A 54 5.61 2.53 -2.45
C LYS A 54 4.22 2.00 -2.15
N VAL A 55 3.88 1.93 -0.88
CA VAL A 55 2.55 1.58 -0.40
C VAL A 55 2.04 2.73 0.46
N GLN A 56 0.84 3.22 0.18
CA GLN A 56 0.23 4.31 0.94
C GLN A 56 -1.27 4.12 1.10
N ARG A 57 -1.85 4.68 2.18
CA ARG A 57 -3.30 4.72 2.38
C ARG A 57 -3.82 6.07 1.92
N LEU A 58 -4.83 6.05 1.04
CA LEU A 58 -5.49 7.27 0.58
C LEU A 58 -6.94 7.29 1.07
N GLU A 59 -7.38 8.47 1.50
CA GLU A 59 -8.79 8.76 1.73
C GLU A 59 -9.43 9.13 0.40
N VAL A 60 -10.38 8.31 -0.03
CA VAL A 60 -11.18 8.57 -1.23
C VAL A 60 -12.51 9.15 -0.80
N GLN A 61 -12.83 10.32 -1.34
CA GLN A 61 -14.16 10.92 -1.26
C GLN A 61 -14.95 10.52 -2.50
N ARG A 62 -16.21 10.12 -2.31
CA ARG A 62 -17.14 9.96 -3.44
C ARG A 62 -17.58 11.35 -3.85
N SER A 63 -17.41 11.70 -5.12
CA SER A 63 -18.13 12.84 -5.70
C SER A 63 -19.62 12.50 -5.65
N LEU A 64 -20.41 13.41 -5.08
CA LEU A 64 -21.86 13.42 -5.21
C LEU A 64 -22.27 13.89 -6.60
#